data_AF-A0A519PTE1-F1
#
_entry.id   AF-A0A519PTE1-F1
#
_cell.length_a   1.000
_cell.length_b   1.000
_cell.length_c   1.000
_cell.angle_alpha   90.00
_cell.angle_beta   90.00
_cell.angle_gamma   90.00
#
_symmetry.space_group_name_H-M   'P 1'
#
loop_
_entity.id
_entity.type
_entity.pdbx_description
1 polymer ?
#
loop_
_entity_poly.entity_id
_entity_poly.type
_entity_poly.pdbx_seq_one_letter_code
_entity_poly.pdbx_strand_id
1 'polypeptide(L)'
;PAAPTPLALPPAQQARYAYAVAGVAVALWVGGVASWAAFEAGSGQAALEPLRLAVYALIALAPAGLALVLAHAVRQGAGLAAETRHARSLAEALVAPTALAAQQSGAILNTLRGDIDQALLTAERARNDMALLREALAQETNRLNEAADTATRTARRLSEQLGQERELMTGLSGDMERQAAGVLDAVERQSRMVVDASDLAQTQLREAEAALAARAADMAAAAVEAQDAARIAADDLSRQTLRLENAGTGVADQIQSVEEGLGQQRAALVTAAYALRTDQEDFSAQVESQRAQLIEQLSASRAGASELGQTSQRSAESLKELVEAASDQFRALVDMSQREADSFDNATKEALDRFEALAADARDGLVEETRRALATLEATAIQARTQAEEATEHAQLRADRLGEALFDAAQKADAAAEARIAGARRLVHETTGLVDEAGSRAEQRLENLADQLAGALARIESAIADVDQRAALLPREAEARVQAVRDTVEAGLEALSAASRKAAEDTEALDAGFQERVRRNYDMLTEAVRLMGVVSGDNAPVRRREPAAPMPEGDRGAGLRGRLRLSPVDASRQAAPSEPMD
;
A
#
# COMPACT_ATOMS: atom_id res chain seq x y z
N PRO A 1 10.00 -78.98 7.63
CA PRO A 1 10.16 -80.44 7.86
C PRO A 1 11.04 -80.72 9.09
N ALA A 2 10.43 -81.03 10.24
CA ALA A 2 11.14 -81.46 11.44
C ALA A 2 11.16 -83.00 11.51
N ALA A 3 12.29 -83.60 11.87
CA ALA A 3 12.38 -85.03 12.12
C ALA A 3 11.86 -85.37 13.53
N PRO A 4 11.16 -86.51 13.72
CA PRO A 4 10.68 -86.92 15.03
C PRO A 4 11.84 -87.32 15.94
N THR A 5 11.93 -86.69 17.12
CA THR A 5 12.94 -87.02 18.13
C THR A 5 12.59 -88.37 18.79
N PRO A 6 13.52 -89.32 18.94
CA PRO A 6 13.25 -90.57 19.65
C PRO A 6 12.98 -90.31 21.14
N LEU A 7 11.94 -90.96 21.68
CA LEU A 7 11.54 -90.84 23.08
C LEU A 7 12.62 -91.42 24.01
N ALA A 8 13.37 -90.54 24.67
CA ALA A 8 14.34 -90.92 25.68
C ALA A 8 13.63 -91.38 26.96
N LEU A 9 13.73 -92.69 27.26
CA LEU A 9 13.22 -93.25 28.51
C LEU A 9 13.92 -92.64 29.74
N PRO A 10 13.22 -92.46 30.88
CA PRO A 10 13.80 -91.85 32.07
C PRO A 10 14.95 -92.71 32.64
N PRO A 11 16.03 -92.09 33.16
CA PRO A 11 17.29 -92.78 33.44
C PRO A 11 17.16 -93.88 34.50
N ALA A 12 16.25 -93.74 35.46
CA ALA A 12 15.96 -94.76 36.48
C ALA A 12 15.42 -96.08 35.88
N GLN A 13 14.74 -96.02 34.73
CA GLN A 13 14.21 -97.20 34.04
C GLN A 13 15.30 -97.93 33.25
N GLN A 14 16.13 -97.20 32.50
CA GLN A 14 17.29 -97.78 31.79
C GLN A 14 18.24 -98.53 32.73
N ALA A 15 18.52 -97.98 33.91
CA ALA A 15 19.34 -98.63 34.93
C ALA A 15 18.74 -99.95 35.47
N ARG A 16 17.40 -100.05 35.58
CA ARG A 16 16.73 -101.31 35.95
C ARG A 16 16.82 -102.36 34.84
N TYR A 17 16.60 -101.98 33.58
CA TYR A 17 16.69 -102.91 32.45
C TYR A 17 18.11 -103.45 32.24
N ALA A 18 19.16 -102.65 32.46
CA ALA A 18 20.55 -103.11 32.36
C ALA A 18 20.85 -104.31 33.27
N TYR A 19 20.44 -104.25 34.55
CA TYR A 19 20.61 -105.37 35.48
C TYR A 19 19.69 -106.56 35.19
N ALA A 20 18.46 -106.32 34.72
CA ALA A 20 17.54 -107.39 34.35
C ALA A 20 18.07 -108.20 33.15
N VAL A 21 18.54 -107.52 32.10
CA VAL A 21 19.15 -108.16 30.91
C VAL A 21 20.43 -108.90 31.28
N ALA A 22 21.30 -108.31 32.11
CA ALA A 22 22.49 -109.00 32.61
C ALA A 22 22.13 -110.26 33.42
N GLY A 23 21.13 -110.20 34.30
CA GLY A 23 20.66 -111.35 35.07
C GLY A 23 20.11 -112.49 34.18
N VAL A 24 19.34 -112.16 33.15
CA VAL A 24 18.84 -113.14 32.16
C VAL A 24 20.00 -113.74 31.34
N ALA A 25 20.97 -112.93 30.92
CA ALA A 25 22.14 -113.41 30.19
C ALA A 25 23.02 -114.34 31.06
N VAL A 26 23.23 -114.00 32.34
CA VAL A 26 23.90 -114.86 33.33
C VAL A 26 23.16 -116.18 33.50
N ALA A 27 21.84 -116.14 33.69
CA ALA A 27 21.03 -117.35 33.90
C ALA A 27 21.04 -118.28 32.67
N LEU A 28 20.92 -117.72 31.46
CA LEU A 28 21.04 -118.48 30.21
C LEU A 28 22.44 -119.07 30.03
N TRP A 29 23.50 -118.32 30.33
CA TRP A 29 24.87 -118.80 30.20
C TRP A 29 25.19 -119.94 31.18
N VAL A 30 24.92 -119.72 32.47
CA VAL A 30 25.18 -120.72 33.53
C VAL A 30 24.28 -121.95 33.31
N GLY A 31 23.03 -121.76 32.91
CA GLY A 31 22.12 -122.85 32.52
C GLY A 31 22.63 -123.64 31.30
N GLY A 32 23.18 -122.96 30.29
CA GLY A 32 23.81 -123.57 29.12
C GLY A 32 25.01 -124.44 29.49
N VAL A 33 25.96 -123.89 30.27
CA VAL A 33 27.15 -124.64 30.74
C VAL A 33 26.75 -125.83 31.63
N ALA A 34 25.77 -125.65 32.51
CA ALA A 34 25.25 -126.73 33.37
C ALA A 34 24.55 -127.83 32.55
N SER A 35 23.75 -127.47 31.54
CA SER A 35 23.06 -128.44 30.67
C SER A 35 24.05 -129.23 29.80
N TRP A 36 25.13 -128.60 29.32
CA TRP A 36 26.20 -129.28 28.61
C TRP A 36 26.95 -130.28 29.50
N ALA A 37 27.33 -129.86 30.71
CA ALA A 37 27.99 -130.74 31.67
C ALA A 37 27.10 -131.93 32.09
N ALA A 38 25.78 -131.71 32.23
CA ALA A 38 24.81 -132.77 32.51
C ALA A 38 24.63 -133.74 31.32
N PHE A 39 24.59 -133.23 30.09
CA PHE A 39 24.52 -134.06 28.88
C PHE A 39 25.76 -134.96 28.75
N GLU A 40 26.96 -134.41 28.95
CA GLU A 40 28.21 -135.15 28.81
C GLU A 40 28.43 -136.19 29.92
N ALA A 41 27.99 -135.89 31.15
CA ALA A 41 27.95 -136.87 32.22
C ALA A 41 26.92 -137.99 31.96
N GLY A 42 25.78 -137.65 31.32
CA GLY A 42 24.71 -138.59 30.96
C GLY A 42 25.02 -139.46 29.74
N SER A 43 25.85 -139.00 28.80
CA SER A 43 26.22 -139.76 27.60
C SER A 43 27.24 -140.88 27.84
N GLY A 44 27.83 -140.94 29.05
CA GLY A 44 28.85 -141.91 29.43
C GLY A 44 30.21 -141.71 28.73
N GLN A 45 30.38 -140.61 27.99
CA GLN A 45 31.58 -140.34 27.18
C GLN A 45 32.74 -139.72 27.98
N ALA A 46 32.50 -139.29 29.22
CA ALA A 46 33.51 -138.69 30.08
C ALA A 46 33.39 -139.14 31.55
N ALA A 47 34.54 -139.29 32.22
CA ALA A 47 34.60 -139.41 33.67
C ALA A 47 34.50 -138.01 34.34
N LEU A 48 33.88 -137.96 35.52
CA LEU A 48 33.73 -136.75 36.33
C LEU A 48 35.02 -136.44 37.11
N GLU A 49 36.08 -136.02 36.40
CA GLU A 49 37.32 -135.60 37.03
C GLU A 49 37.18 -134.23 37.75
N PRO A 50 37.78 -134.05 38.96
CA PRO A 50 37.70 -132.79 39.70
C PRO A 50 38.22 -131.57 38.93
N LEU A 51 39.28 -131.75 38.13
CA LEU A 51 39.85 -130.71 37.27
C LEU A 51 38.81 -130.18 36.26
N ARG A 52 37.98 -131.07 35.73
CA ARG A 52 37.01 -130.76 34.68
C ARG A 52 35.81 -129.98 35.24
N LEU A 53 35.39 -130.29 36.46
CA LEU A 53 34.42 -129.48 37.21
C LEU A 53 34.94 -128.07 37.50
N ALA A 54 36.23 -127.92 37.85
CA ALA A 54 36.84 -126.60 38.04
C ALA A 54 36.88 -125.78 36.74
N VAL A 55 37.17 -126.42 35.59
CA VAL A 55 37.11 -125.77 34.26
C VAL A 55 35.67 -125.33 33.93
N TYR A 56 34.67 -126.19 34.14
CA TYR A 56 33.27 -125.80 33.91
C TYR A 56 32.80 -124.67 34.83
N ALA A 57 33.20 -124.67 36.11
CA ALA A 57 32.91 -123.57 37.03
C ALA A 57 33.53 -122.23 36.57
N LEU A 58 34.77 -122.26 36.07
CA LEU A 58 35.45 -121.07 35.56
C LEU A 58 34.83 -120.53 34.26
N ILE A 59 34.42 -121.43 33.35
CA ILE A 59 33.70 -121.08 32.10
C ILE A 59 32.30 -120.52 32.40
N ALA A 60 31.61 -121.01 33.44
CA ALA A 60 30.34 -120.45 33.89
C ALA A 60 30.49 -119.06 34.53
N LEU A 61 31.50 -118.87 35.40
CA LEU A 61 31.68 -117.65 36.19
C LEU A 61 32.26 -116.46 35.40
N ALA A 62 33.22 -116.69 34.49
CA ALA A 62 33.93 -115.57 33.87
C ALA A 62 33.01 -114.66 33.00
N PRO A 63 32.15 -115.17 32.10
CA PRO A 63 31.21 -114.33 31.36
C PRO A 63 30.11 -113.73 32.26
N ALA A 64 29.71 -114.46 33.31
CA ALA A 64 28.71 -113.98 34.25
C ALA A 64 29.18 -112.75 35.05
N GLY A 65 30.43 -112.73 35.50
CA GLY A 65 31.05 -111.55 36.12
C GLY A 65 31.13 -110.36 35.16
N LEU A 66 31.51 -110.61 33.90
CA LEU A 66 31.65 -109.57 32.88
C LEU A 66 30.32 -108.87 32.57
N ALA A 67 29.21 -109.63 32.48
CA ALA A 67 27.86 -109.08 32.29
C ALA A 67 27.43 -108.13 33.44
N LEU A 68 27.76 -108.49 34.68
CA LEU A 68 27.44 -107.66 35.86
C LEU A 68 28.28 -106.37 35.92
N VAL A 69 29.56 -106.43 35.54
CA VAL A 69 30.43 -105.25 35.43
C VAL A 69 29.93 -104.29 34.36
N LEU A 70 29.53 -104.79 33.19
CA LEU A 70 28.94 -103.98 32.12
C LEU A 70 27.64 -103.29 32.56
N ALA A 71 26.75 -103.99 33.25
CA ALA A 71 25.52 -103.40 33.80
C ALA A 71 25.82 -102.28 34.82
N HIS A 72 26.89 -102.43 35.63
CA HIS A 72 27.32 -101.39 36.57
C HIS A 72 27.91 -100.17 35.86
N ALA A 73 28.74 -100.36 34.83
CA ALA A 73 29.30 -99.27 34.03
C ALA A 73 28.22 -98.46 33.30
N VAL A 74 27.21 -99.12 32.71
CA VAL A 74 26.06 -98.44 32.07
C VAL A 74 25.28 -97.60 33.09
N ARG A 75 25.07 -98.12 34.30
CA ARG A 75 24.43 -97.35 35.39
C ARG A 75 25.25 -96.13 35.81
N GLN A 76 26.58 -96.23 35.90
CA GLN A 76 27.43 -95.09 36.27
C GLN A 76 27.43 -94.01 35.18
N GLY A 77 27.56 -94.39 33.90
CA GLY A 77 27.51 -93.46 32.77
C GLY A 77 26.20 -92.68 32.66
N ALA A 78 25.07 -93.32 33.00
CA ALA A 78 23.76 -92.67 32.99
C ALA A 78 23.62 -91.53 34.03
N GLY A 79 24.34 -91.59 35.15
CA GLY A 79 24.36 -90.53 36.18
C GLY A 79 25.09 -89.27 35.70
N LEU A 80 26.32 -89.44 35.20
CA LEU A 80 27.13 -88.34 34.65
C LEU A 80 26.44 -87.65 33.46
N ALA A 81 25.68 -88.41 32.66
CA ALA A 81 24.85 -87.89 31.58
C ALA A 81 23.61 -87.10 32.05
N ALA A 82 23.25 -87.10 33.33
CA ALA A 82 22.20 -86.26 33.91
C ALA A 82 22.79 -84.95 34.47
N GLU A 83 23.86 -85.03 35.26
CA GLU A 83 24.51 -83.87 35.87
C GLU A 83 25.07 -82.89 34.83
N THR A 84 25.66 -83.40 33.75
CA THR A 84 26.11 -82.58 32.60
C THR A 84 24.99 -81.81 31.91
N ARG A 85 23.76 -82.36 31.87
CA ARG A 85 22.58 -81.64 31.34
C ARG A 85 22.06 -80.60 32.33
N HIS A 86 22.08 -80.89 33.64
CA HIS A 86 21.63 -79.94 34.65
C HIS A 86 22.57 -78.72 34.75
N ALA A 87 23.89 -78.95 34.77
CA ALA A 87 24.90 -77.89 34.73
C ALA A 87 24.74 -76.99 33.50
N ARG A 88 24.43 -77.57 32.33
CA ARG A 88 24.14 -76.81 31.11
C ARG A 88 22.89 -75.94 31.24
N SER A 89 21.79 -76.45 31.79
CA SER A 89 20.56 -75.66 32.00
C SER A 89 20.77 -74.48 32.94
N LEU A 90 21.62 -74.62 33.97
CA LEU A 90 21.98 -73.53 34.88
C LEU A 90 22.87 -72.48 34.19
N ALA A 91 23.79 -72.89 33.32
CA ALA A 91 24.59 -71.97 32.53
C ALA A 91 23.75 -71.17 31.52
N GLU A 92 22.81 -71.82 30.83
CA GLU A 92 21.90 -71.16 29.88
C GLU A 92 20.93 -70.19 30.61
N ALA A 93 20.48 -70.53 31.84
CA ALA A 93 19.68 -69.64 32.68
C ALA A 93 20.42 -68.38 33.17
N LEU A 94 21.74 -68.44 33.38
CA LEU A 94 22.55 -67.28 33.82
C LEU A 94 22.86 -66.29 32.68
N VAL A 95 22.79 -66.72 31.41
CA VAL A 95 23.05 -65.86 30.24
C VAL A 95 21.81 -65.10 29.79
N ALA A 96 20.61 -65.63 29.99
CA ALA A 96 19.37 -64.99 29.52
C ALA A 96 19.12 -63.57 30.08
N PRO A 97 19.30 -63.28 31.39
CA PRO A 97 19.03 -61.94 31.94
C PRO A 97 20.02 -60.89 31.45
N THR A 98 21.30 -61.25 31.30
CA THR A 98 22.36 -60.34 30.85
C THR A 98 22.24 -60.03 29.35
N ALA A 99 21.83 -61.01 28.55
CA ALA A 99 21.48 -60.79 27.14
C ALA A 99 20.29 -59.82 26.97
N LEU A 100 19.23 -59.98 27.78
CA LEU A 100 18.05 -59.10 27.72
C LEU A 100 18.39 -57.66 28.16
N ALA A 101 19.16 -57.49 29.24
CA ALA A 101 19.60 -56.18 29.71
C ALA A 101 20.51 -55.47 28.68
N ALA A 102 21.41 -56.20 28.03
CA ALA A 102 22.23 -55.68 26.93
C ALA A 102 21.38 -55.25 25.72
N GLN A 103 20.35 -56.03 25.36
CA GLN A 103 19.41 -55.67 24.29
C GLN A 103 18.61 -54.39 24.64
N GLN A 104 18.12 -54.26 25.87
CA GLN A 104 17.38 -53.08 26.33
C GLN A 104 18.28 -51.82 26.37
N SER A 105 19.50 -51.94 26.90
CA SER A 105 20.47 -50.84 26.89
C SER A 105 20.86 -50.44 25.47
N GLY A 106 21.02 -51.40 24.55
CA GLY A 106 21.26 -51.14 23.13
C GLY A 106 20.08 -50.44 22.44
N ALA A 107 18.85 -50.80 22.77
CA ALA A 107 17.65 -50.11 22.25
C ALA A 107 17.56 -48.65 22.76
N ILE A 108 17.84 -48.42 24.04
CA ILE A 108 17.87 -47.08 24.63
C ILE A 108 18.97 -46.22 23.99
N LEU A 109 20.18 -46.77 23.82
CA LEU A 109 21.29 -46.08 23.16
C LEU A 109 21.01 -45.76 21.69
N ASN A 110 20.34 -46.65 20.96
CA ASN A 110 19.93 -46.40 19.57
C ASN A 110 18.82 -45.33 19.49
N THR A 111 17.89 -45.31 20.44
CA THR A 111 16.84 -44.28 20.51
C THR A 111 17.45 -42.92 20.84
N LEU A 112 18.26 -42.84 21.91
CA LEU A 112 18.96 -41.62 22.32
C LEU A 112 19.92 -41.11 21.25
N ARG A 113 20.52 -41.99 20.44
CA ARG A 113 21.28 -41.60 19.24
C ARG A 113 20.37 -40.99 18.17
N GLY A 114 19.22 -41.61 17.86
CA GLY A 114 18.23 -41.05 16.94
C GLY A 114 17.70 -39.68 17.39
N ASP A 115 17.47 -39.51 18.69
CA ASP A 115 17.06 -38.23 19.29
C ASP A 115 18.16 -37.16 19.17
N ILE A 116 19.43 -37.53 19.36
CA ILE A 116 20.58 -36.64 19.14
C ILE A 116 20.73 -36.28 17.66
N ASP A 117 20.63 -37.25 16.74
CA ASP A 117 20.72 -37.02 15.30
C ASP A 117 19.56 -36.12 14.82
N GLN A 118 18.34 -36.31 15.36
CA GLN A 118 17.19 -35.43 15.12
C GLN A 118 17.37 -34.03 15.72
N ALA A 119 17.93 -33.91 16.93
CA ALA A 119 18.25 -32.62 17.55
C ALA A 119 19.31 -31.85 16.77
N LEU A 120 20.35 -32.54 16.27
CA LEU A 120 21.37 -31.97 15.40
C LEU A 120 20.77 -31.47 14.09
N LEU A 121 19.98 -32.29 13.38
CA LEU A 121 19.28 -31.87 12.16
C LEU A 121 18.33 -30.68 12.39
N THR A 122 17.70 -30.60 13.56
CA THR A 122 16.84 -29.47 13.94
C THR A 122 17.65 -28.21 14.23
N ALA A 123 18.81 -28.33 14.88
CA ALA A 123 19.72 -27.23 15.16
C ALA A 123 20.44 -26.73 13.88
N GLU A 124 20.77 -27.61 12.94
CA GLU A 124 21.30 -27.25 11.62
C GLU A 124 20.24 -26.53 10.77
N ARG A 125 18.99 -27.04 10.75
CA ARG A 125 17.88 -26.34 10.10
C ARG A 125 17.66 -24.95 10.69
N ALA A 126 17.56 -24.83 12.01
CA ALA A 126 17.43 -23.55 12.68
C ALA A 126 18.63 -22.60 12.45
N ARG A 127 19.86 -23.13 12.31
CA ARG A 127 21.04 -22.34 11.90
C ARG A 127 20.92 -21.81 10.47
N ASN A 128 20.47 -22.64 9.53
CA ASN A 128 20.27 -22.24 8.14
C ASN A 128 19.13 -21.22 8.02
N ASP A 129 18.01 -21.43 8.72
CA ASP A 129 16.90 -20.51 8.80
C ASP A 129 17.36 -19.15 9.37
N MET A 130 18.18 -19.14 10.42
CA MET A 130 18.78 -17.91 10.98
C MET A 130 19.80 -17.24 10.05
N ALA A 131 20.46 -18.00 9.16
CA ALA A 131 21.34 -17.43 8.13
C ALA A 131 20.50 -16.72 7.06
N LEU A 132 19.44 -17.37 6.56
CA LEU A 132 18.48 -16.79 5.62
C LEU A 132 17.77 -15.57 6.20
N LEU A 133 17.40 -15.59 7.49
CA LEU A 133 16.78 -14.45 8.19
C LEU A 133 17.75 -13.27 8.30
N ARG A 134 19.04 -13.51 8.58
CA ARG A 134 20.08 -12.47 8.58
C ARG A 134 20.30 -11.88 7.19
N GLU A 135 20.30 -12.71 6.15
CA GLU A 135 20.47 -12.24 4.77
C GLU A 135 19.25 -11.43 4.31
N ALA A 136 18.03 -11.88 4.61
CA ALA A 136 16.80 -11.14 4.34
C ALA A 136 16.78 -9.79 5.07
N LEU A 137 17.17 -9.75 6.35
CA LEU A 137 17.29 -8.50 7.12
C LEU A 137 18.38 -7.56 6.55
N ALA A 138 19.50 -8.09 6.05
CA ALA A 138 20.52 -7.29 5.38
C ALA A 138 20.03 -6.70 4.05
N GLN A 139 19.34 -7.50 3.23
CA GLN A 139 18.71 -7.04 1.99
C GLN A 139 17.64 -5.97 2.25
N GLU A 140 16.80 -6.15 3.26
CA GLU A 140 15.76 -5.18 3.61
C GLU A 140 16.34 -3.90 4.23
N THR A 141 17.40 -4.01 5.04
CA THR A 141 18.15 -2.84 5.54
C THR A 141 18.76 -2.03 4.39
N ASN A 142 19.31 -2.70 3.38
CA ASN A 142 19.83 -2.03 2.18
C ASN A 142 18.72 -1.31 1.41
N ARG A 143 17.55 -1.95 1.18
CA ARG A 143 16.38 -1.30 0.55
C ARG A 143 15.89 -0.08 1.31
N LEU A 144 15.82 -0.16 2.64
CA LEU A 144 15.44 0.97 3.50
C LEU A 144 16.45 2.12 3.39
N ASN A 145 17.74 1.82 3.26
CA ASN A 145 18.80 2.81 3.09
C ASN A 145 18.75 3.46 1.69
N GLU A 146 18.53 2.67 0.62
CA GLU A 146 18.31 3.17 -0.74
C GLU A 146 17.05 4.05 -0.85
N ALA A 147 15.98 3.69 -0.13
CA ALA A 147 14.76 4.49 -0.02
C ALA A 147 15.03 5.81 0.72
N ALA A 148 15.79 5.78 1.82
CA ALA A 148 16.19 6.98 2.58
C ALA A 148 17.09 7.92 1.77
N ASP A 149 18.06 7.40 1.01
CA ASP A 149 18.88 8.19 0.08
C ASP A 149 18.04 8.77 -1.07
N THR A 150 17.04 8.06 -1.54
CA THR A 150 16.14 8.53 -2.61
C THR A 150 15.16 9.59 -2.11
N ALA A 151 14.62 9.45 -0.89
CA ALA A 151 13.86 10.48 -0.20
C ALA A 151 14.72 11.73 0.07
N THR A 152 15.96 11.55 0.53
CA THR A 152 16.90 12.67 0.80
C THR A 152 17.26 13.42 -0.48
N ARG A 153 17.54 12.72 -1.60
CA ARG A 153 17.78 13.35 -2.91
C ARG A 153 16.55 14.09 -3.43
N THR A 154 15.34 13.52 -3.24
CA THR A 154 14.08 14.16 -3.64
C THR A 154 13.79 15.40 -2.79
N ALA A 155 14.02 15.36 -1.48
CA ALA A 155 13.85 16.49 -0.58
C ALA A 155 14.83 17.64 -0.89
N ARG A 156 16.10 17.32 -1.24
CA ARG A 156 17.07 18.33 -1.73
C ARG A 156 16.60 18.98 -3.03
N ARG A 157 16.20 18.18 -4.03
CA ARG A 157 15.69 18.70 -5.30
C ARG A 157 14.44 19.58 -5.12
N LEU A 158 13.51 19.18 -4.26
CA LEU A 158 12.36 20.01 -3.89
C LEU A 158 12.80 21.32 -3.22
N SER A 159 13.78 21.30 -2.32
CA SER A 159 14.31 22.51 -1.69
C SER A 159 15.05 23.42 -2.66
N GLU A 160 15.69 22.87 -3.70
CA GLU A 160 16.36 23.60 -4.78
C GLU A 160 15.31 24.25 -5.71
N GLN A 161 14.28 23.49 -6.11
CA GLN A 161 13.16 24.00 -6.93
C GLN A 161 12.37 25.09 -6.19
N LEU A 162 12.02 24.87 -4.91
CA LEU A 162 11.39 25.88 -4.05
C LEU A 162 12.34 27.04 -3.67
N GLY A 163 13.64 26.93 -3.97
CA GLY A 163 14.58 28.05 -3.94
C GLY A 163 14.45 28.89 -5.21
N GLN A 164 14.61 28.26 -6.37
CA GLN A 164 14.48 28.88 -7.69
C GLN A 164 13.10 29.53 -7.90
N GLU A 165 12.02 28.88 -7.48
CA GLU A 165 10.66 29.42 -7.58
C GLU A 165 10.47 30.68 -6.71
N ARG A 166 11.10 30.74 -5.52
CA ARG A 166 11.13 31.98 -4.71
C ARG A 166 12.00 33.07 -5.31
N GLU A 167 13.11 32.72 -5.95
CA GLU A 167 13.96 33.67 -6.67
C GLU A 167 13.21 34.27 -7.87
N LEU A 168 12.50 33.45 -8.64
CA LEU A 168 11.60 33.87 -9.72
C LEU A 168 10.42 34.71 -9.23
N MET A 169 9.76 34.33 -8.12
CA MET A 169 8.72 35.15 -7.47
C MET A 169 9.26 36.51 -7.02
N THR A 170 10.50 36.56 -6.50
CA THR A 170 11.15 37.80 -6.06
C THR A 170 11.49 38.69 -7.26
N GLY A 171 11.99 38.09 -8.35
CA GLY A 171 12.21 38.78 -9.62
C GLY A 171 10.92 39.35 -10.20
N LEU A 172 9.85 38.54 -10.25
CA LEU A 172 8.52 38.96 -10.72
C LEU A 172 7.93 40.08 -9.85
N SER A 173 8.12 40.05 -8.52
CA SER A 173 7.73 41.14 -7.63
C SER A 173 8.48 42.43 -7.96
N GLY A 174 9.79 42.36 -8.20
CA GLY A 174 10.61 43.50 -8.62
C GLY A 174 10.32 43.99 -10.04
N ASP A 175 9.80 43.12 -10.93
CA ASP A 175 9.28 43.51 -12.24
C ASP A 175 7.95 44.24 -12.11
N MET A 176 7.01 43.71 -11.32
CA MET A 176 5.72 44.33 -11.06
C MET A 176 5.87 45.68 -10.32
N GLU A 177 6.79 45.80 -9.37
CA GLU A 177 7.06 47.04 -8.65
C GLU A 177 7.66 48.11 -9.57
N ARG A 178 8.62 47.73 -10.44
CA ARG A 178 9.15 48.62 -11.50
C ARG A 178 8.08 49.01 -12.51
N GLN A 179 7.19 48.08 -12.88
CA GLN A 179 6.11 48.34 -13.83
C GLN A 179 5.04 49.25 -13.22
N ALA A 180 4.70 49.07 -11.94
CA ALA A 180 3.80 49.96 -11.20
C ALA A 180 4.39 51.37 -11.04
N ALA A 181 5.68 51.49 -10.71
CA ALA A 181 6.38 52.77 -10.66
C ALA A 181 6.41 53.47 -12.04
N GLY A 182 6.66 52.71 -13.12
CA GLY A 182 6.60 53.22 -14.48
C GLY A 182 5.20 53.67 -14.92
N VAL A 183 4.15 52.99 -14.47
CA VAL A 183 2.75 53.41 -14.68
C VAL A 183 2.43 54.67 -13.86
N LEU A 184 2.87 54.77 -12.60
CA LEU A 184 2.68 55.96 -11.76
C LEU A 184 3.34 57.21 -12.37
N ASP A 185 4.60 57.10 -12.81
CA ASP A 185 5.33 58.18 -13.49
C ASP A 185 4.69 58.53 -14.85
N ALA A 186 4.24 57.53 -15.63
CA ALA A 186 3.48 57.79 -16.85
C ALA A 186 2.15 58.52 -16.58
N VAL A 187 1.43 58.17 -15.52
CA VAL A 187 0.19 58.82 -15.09
C VAL A 187 0.45 60.23 -14.53
N GLU A 188 1.53 60.46 -13.78
CA GLU A 188 1.90 61.80 -13.30
C GLU A 188 2.28 62.72 -14.48
N ARG A 189 3.06 62.20 -15.44
CA ARG A 189 3.40 62.93 -16.67
C ARG A 189 2.19 63.17 -17.57
N GLN A 190 1.27 62.21 -17.69
CA GLN A 190 0.01 62.41 -18.40
C GLN A 190 -0.88 63.43 -17.68
N SER A 191 -0.94 63.39 -16.34
CA SER A 191 -1.71 64.34 -15.54
C SER A 191 -1.19 65.77 -15.69
N ARG A 192 0.13 65.99 -15.64
CA ARG A 192 0.71 67.32 -15.98
C ARG A 192 0.36 67.72 -17.40
N MET A 193 0.59 66.86 -18.38
CA MET A 193 0.30 67.17 -19.80
C MET A 193 -1.18 67.50 -20.04
N VAL A 194 -2.11 66.88 -19.30
CA VAL A 194 -3.55 67.20 -19.35
C VAL A 194 -3.86 68.54 -18.67
N VAL A 195 -3.19 68.89 -17.57
CA VAL A 195 -3.30 70.22 -16.95
C VAL A 195 -2.71 71.28 -17.88
N ASP A 196 -1.48 71.11 -18.37
CA ASP A 196 -0.82 72.02 -19.31
C ASP A 196 -1.66 72.24 -20.58
N ALA A 197 -2.25 71.17 -21.13
CA ALA A 197 -3.16 71.25 -22.28
C ALA A 197 -4.52 71.91 -21.93
N SER A 198 -5.00 71.78 -20.69
CA SER A 198 -6.23 72.43 -20.24
C SER A 198 -6.02 73.93 -20.00
N ASP A 199 -4.89 74.34 -19.44
CA ASP A 199 -4.52 75.74 -19.24
C ASP A 199 -4.24 76.41 -20.59
N LEU A 200 -3.59 75.71 -21.52
CA LEU A 200 -3.45 76.15 -22.92
C LEU A 200 -4.81 76.28 -23.60
N ALA A 201 -5.72 75.31 -23.43
CA ALA A 201 -7.07 75.38 -24.00
C ALA A 201 -7.92 76.52 -23.39
N GLN A 202 -7.83 76.76 -22.08
CA GLN A 202 -8.49 77.91 -21.43
C GLN A 202 -7.90 79.24 -21.92
N THR A 203 -6.60 79.32 -22.14
CA THR A 203 -5.93 80.50 -22.70
C THR A 203 -6.40 80.74 -24.14
N GLN A 204 -6.39 79.72 -24.99
CA GLN A 204 -6.89 79.79 -26.36
C GLN A 204 -8.39 80.12 -26.43
N LEU A 205 -9.21 79.62 -25.49
CA LEU A 205 -10.62 80.00 -25.39
C LEU A 205 -10.79 81.48 -25.03
N ARG A 206 -10.03 82.01 -24.06
CA ARG A 206 -10.06 83.44 -23.70
C ARG A 206 -9.55 84.34 -24.83
N GLU A 207 -8.50 83.93 -25.54
CA GLU A 207 -8.02 84.64 -26.74
C GLU A 207 -9.07 84.63 -27.86
N ALA A 208 -9.74 83.49 -28.07
CA ALA A 208 -10.84 83.37 -29.03
C ALA A 208 -12.06 84.21 -28.62
N GLU A 209 -12.46 84.22 -27.35
CA GLU A 209 -13.53 85.07 -26.82
C GLU A 209 -13.18 86.56 -26.98
N ALA A 210 -11.96 86.98 -26.65
CA ALA A 210 -11.52 88.36 -26.83
C ALA A 210 -11.50 88.78 -28.31
N ALA A 211 -11.00 87.92 -29.19
CA ALA A 211 -11.00 88.16 -30.64
C ALA A 211 -12.43 88.20 -31.22
N LEU A 212 -13.34 87.36 -30.73
CA LEU A 212 -14.73 87.31 -31.18
C LEU A 212 -15.53 88.50 -30.63
N ALA A 213 -15.28 88.95 -29.40
CA ALA A 213 -15.83 90.16 -28.83
C ALA A 213 -15.36 91.43 -29.57
N ALA A 214 -14.07 91.54 -29.88
CA ALA A 214 -13.54 92.62 -30.71
C ALA A 214 -14.20 92.64 -32.09
N ARG A 215 -14.30 91.47 -32.75
CA ARG A 215 -14.92 91.34 -34.07
C ARG A 215 -16.44 91.61 -34.07
N ALA A 216 -17.11 91.36 -32.94
CA ALA A 216 -18.51 91.76 -32.73
C ALA A 216 -18.65 93.27 -32.52
N ALA A 217 -17.71 93.92 -31.82
CA ALA A 217 -17.66 95.37 -31.70
C ALA A 217 -17.37 96.06 -33.05
N ASP A 218 -16.43 95.53 -33.84
CA ASP A 218 -16.17 95.99 -35.21
C ASP A 218 -17.42 95.87 -36.09
N MET A 219 -18.14 94.74 -36.01
CA MET A 219 -19.37 94.53 -36.77
C MET A 219 -20.50 95.47 -36.31
N ALA A 220 -20.58 95.79 -35.01
CA ALA A 220 -21.52 96.78 -34.49
C ALA A 220 -21.18 98.20 -34.96
N ALA A 221 -19.90 98.58 -34.96
CA ALA A 221 -19.44 99.87 -35.48
C ALA A 221 -19.74 100.01 -36.98
N ALA A 222 -19.42 99.00 -37.78
CA ALA A 222 -19.73 98.97 -39.21
C ALA A 222 -21.25 98.98 -39.48
N ALA A 223 -22.06 98.37 -38.61
CA ALA A 223 -23.51 98.43 -38.71
C ALA A 223 -24.08 99.82 -38.39
N VAL A 224 -23.47 100.58 -37.47
CA VAL A 224 -23.81 101.99 -37.20
C VAL A 224 -23.38 102.87 -38.37
N GLU A 225 -22.15 102.72 -38.88
CA GLU A 225 -21.66 103.47 -40.04
C GLU A 225 -22.55 103.23 -41.28
N ALA A 226 -22.99 101.98 -41.51
CA ALA A 226 -23.93 101.66 -42.57
C ALA A 226 -25.33 102.28 -42.37
N GLN A 227 -25.81 102.42 -41.13
CA GLN A 227 -27.07 103.10 -40.82
C GLN A 227 -26.98 104.61 -41.04
N ASP A 228 -25.88 105.24 -40.60
CA ASP A 228 -25.65 106.68 -40.83
C ASP A 228 -25.43 106.98 -42.32
N ALA A 229 -24.71 106.13 -43.06
CA ALA A 229 -24.57 106.25 -44.51
C ALA A 229 -25.93 106.11 -45.23
N ALA A 230 -26.77 105.16 -44.82
CA ALA A 230 -28.13 105.01 -45.35
C ALA A 230 -29.02 106.21 -45.03
N ARG A 231 -28.86 106.82 -43.85
CA ARG A 231 -29.57 108.04 -43.43
C ARG A 231 -29.13 109.26 -44.23
N ILE A 232 -27.82 109.45 -44.43
CA ILE A 232 -27.27 110.52 -45.27
C ILE A 232 -27.75 110.37 -46.72
N ALA A 233 -27.81 109.14 -47.24
CA ALA A 233 -28.37 108.86 -48.56
C ALA A 233 -29.88 109.17 -48.65
N ALA A 234 -30.67 108.87 -47.61
CA ALA A 234 -32.08 109.24 -47.55
C ALA A 234 -32.28 110.77 -47.51
N ASP A 235 -31.47 111.50 -46.73
CA ASP A 235 -31.49 112.96 -46.68
C ASP A 235 -31.05 113.59 -48.01
N ASP A 236 -30.10 112.99 -48.74
CA ASP A 236 -29.75 113.47 -50.09
C ASP A 236 -30.84 113.13 -51.12
N LEU A 237 -31.44 111.94 -51.10
CA LEU A 237 -32.60 111.61 -51.95
C LEU A 237 -33.78 112.57 -51.71
N SER A 238 -34.04 112.94 -50.46
CA SER A 238 -35.03 113.96 -50.10
C SER A 238 -34.69 115.33 -50.72
N ARG A 239 -33.42 115.76 -50.62
CA ARG A 239 -32.92 117.00 -51.25
C ARG A 239 -32.92 116.94 -52.79
N GLN A 240 -32.66 115.78 -53.39
CA GLN A 240 -32.77 115.57 -54.84
C GLN A 240 -34.23 115.63 -55.30
N THR A 241 -35.16 115.05 -54.52
CA THR A 241 -36.61 115.13 -54.80
C THR A 241 -37.08 116.57 -54.79
N LEU A 242 -36.75 117.35 -53.75
CA LEU A 242 -37.05 118.78 -53.69
C LEU A 242 -36.39 119.58 -54.82
N ARG A 243 -35.17 119.23 -55.24
CA ARG A 243 -34.53 119.86 -56.41
C ARG A 243 -35.24 119.52 -57.72
N LEU A 244 -35.71 118.28 -57.90
CA LEU A 244 -36.45 117.84 -59.07
C LEU A 244 -37.84 118.49 -59.14
N GLU A 245 -38.51 118.68 -58.01
CA GLU A 245 -39.78 119.40 -57.91
C GLU A 245 -39.61 120.88 -58.30
N ASN A 246 -38.62 121.58 -57.73
CA ASN A 246 -38.28 122.96 -58.09
C ASN A 246 -37.75 123.11 -59.53
N ALA A 247 -37.08 122.10 -60.08
CA ALA A 247 -36.68 122.08 -61.49
C ALA A 247 -37.89 121.84 -62.41
N GLY A 248 -38.88 121.05 -61.97
CA GLY A 248 -40.14 120.85 -62.69
C GLY A 248 -40.94 122.14 -62.86
N THR A 249 -41.05 122.95 -61.80
CA THR A 249 -41.65 124.29 -61.88
C THR A 249 -40.78 125.24 -62.73
N GLY A 250 -39.47 125.27 -62.51
CA GLY A 250 -38.57 126.14 -63.28
C GLY A 250 -38.54 125.85 -64.78
N VAL A 251 -38.71 124.59 -65.20
CA VAL A 251 -38.84 124.21 -66.62
C VAL A 251 -40.18 124.65 -67.20
N ALA A 252 -41.27 124.64 -66.43
CA ALA A 252 -42.56 125.17 -66.89
C ALA A 252 -42.48 126.69 -67.13
N ASP A 253 -41.92 127.44 -66.18
CA ASP A 253 -41.69 128.89 -66.29
C ASP A 253 -40.73 129.23 -67.47
N GLN A 254 -39.72 128.38 -67.69
CA GLN A 254 -38.77 128.56 -68.78
C GLN A 254 -39.39 128.27 -70.16
N ILE A 255 -40.32 127.31 -70.27
CA ILE A 255 -41.09 127.09 -71.51
C ILE A 255 -41.94 128.33 -71.82
N GLN A 256 -42.68 128.88 -70.84
CA GLN A 256 -43.51 130.06 -71.03
C GLN A 256 -42.69 131.30 -71.45
N SER A 257 -41.56 131.56 -70.77
CA SER A 257 -40.70 132.70 -71.13
C SER A 257 -39.99 132.56 -72.48
N VAL A 258 -39.76 131.34 -72.97
CA VAL A 258 -39.23 131.11 -74.34
C VAL A 258 -40.29 131.42 -75.40
N GLU A 259 -41.56 131.10 -75.17
CA GLU A 259 -42.65 131.49 -76.09
C GLU A 259 -42.80 133.02 -76.19
N GLU A 260 -42.73 133.74 -75.06
CA GLU A 260 -42.74 135.21 -75.04
C GLU A 260 -41.48 135.81 -75.70
N GLY A 261 -40.29 135.26 -75.39
CA GLY A 261 -39.00 135.77 -75.85
C GLY A 261 -38.80 135.68 -77.37
N LEU A 262 -39.30 134.61 -78.01
CA LEU A 262 -39.28 134.46 -79.47
C LEU A 262 -40.16 135.51 -80.18
N GLY A 263 -41.20 136.02 -79.52
CA GLY A 263 -41.98 137.16 -80.00
C GLY A 263 -41.18 138.46 -80.00
N GLN A 264 -40.44 138.74 -78.91
CA GLN A 264 -39.69 140.00 -78.74
C GLN A 264 -38.41 140.07 -79.57
N GLN A 265 -37.63 138.98 -79.64
CA GLN A 265 -36.33 138.96 -80.31
C GLN A 265 -36.43 139.27 -81.82
N ARG A 266 -37.59 138.97 -82.43
CA ARG A 266 -37.93 139.27 -83.82
C ARG A 266 -38.07 140.77 -84.12
N ALA A 267 -38.26 141.62 -83.11
CA ALA A 267 -38.33 143.07 -83.26
C ALA A 267 -36.96 143.76 -83.06
N ALA A 268 -36.17 143.32 -82.08
CA ALA A 268 -34.94 144.00 -81.66
C ALA A 268 -33.82 144.04 -82.73
N LEU A 269 -33.75 143.02 -83.60
CA LEU A 269 -32.72 142.89 -84.63
C LEU A 269 -32.71 144.04 -85.68
N VAL A 270 -33.77 144.84 -85.77
CA VAL A 270 -33.84 145.99 -86.69
C VAL A 270 -33.11 147.22 -86.14
N THR A 271 -32.98 147.35 -84.81
CA THR A 271 -32.53 148.60 -84.16
C THR A 271 -31.01 148.70 -84.01
N ALA A 272 -30.31 147.57 -83.80
CA ALA A 272 -28.90 147.56 -83.40
C ALA A 272 -27.90 148.11 -84.45
N ALA A 273 -28.31 148.22 -85.72
CA ALA A 273 -27.43 148.57 -86.84
C ALA A 273 -26.90 150.04 -86.85
N TYR A 274 -27.44 150.92 -86.01
CA TYR A 274 -27.18 152.37 -86.09
C TYR A 274 -26.16 152.95 -85.08
N ALA A 275 -25.82 152.25 -84.00
CA ALA A 275 -25.20 152.88 -82.82
C ALA A 275 -23.65 152.97 -82.85
N LEU A 276 -22.95 152.12 -83.61
CA LEU A 276 -21.51 151.81 -83.46
C LEU A 276 -20.53 152.92 -83.92
N ARG A 277 -20.91 154.20 -83.97
CA ARG A 277 -20.16 155.26 -84.65
C ARG A 277 -19.57 156.36 -83.75
N THR A 278 -19.82 156.33 -82.44
CA THR A 278 -19.67 157.53 -81.58
C THR A 278 -18.45 157.50 -80.64
N ASP A 279 -18.00 156.34 -80.19
CA ASP A 279 -17.33 156.23 -78.87
C ASP A 279 -15.78 156.39 -78.86
N GLN A 280 -15.20 157.35 -79.59
CA GLN A 280 -13.76 157.34 -79.91
C GLN A 280 -12.83 158.43 -79.32
N GLU A 281 -13.28 159.35 -78.44
CA GLU A 281 -12.47 160.55 -78.07
C GLU A 281 -12.00 160.70 -76.60
N ASP A 282 -12.56 160.00 -75.61
CA ASP A 282 -12.46 160.37 -74.17
C ASP A 282 -11.16 160.00 -73.38
N PHE A 283 -10.02 159.73 -74.02
CA PHE A 283 -8.87 159.09 -73.35
C PHE A 283 -8.05 159.98 -72.38
N SER A 284 -8.13 161.31 -72.43
CA SER A 284 -7.14 162.20 -71.79
C SER A 284 -7.27 162.39 -70.26
N ALA A 285 -8.27 161.80 -69.60
CA ALA A 285 -8.61 162.14 -68.20
C ALA A 285 -7.71 161.53 -67.10
N GLN A 286 -6.88 160.54 -67.41
CA GLN A 286 -6.43 159.55 -66.40
C GLN A 286 -5.18 159.94 -65.56
N VAL A 287 -4.45 160.99 -65.89
CA VAL A 287 -3.07 161.22 -65.38
C VAL A 287 -3.00 161.74 -63.93
N GLU A 288 -3.95 162.57 -63.48
CA GLU A 288 -3.85 163.27 -62.17
C GLU A 288 -3.94 162.32 -60.95
N SER A 289 -4.48 161.11 -61.13
CA SER A 289 -4.83 160.20 -60.02
C SER A 289 -3.66 159.70 -59.17
N GLN A 290 -2.43 159.71 -59.67
CA GLN A 290 -1.31 159.02 -58.99
C GLN A 290 -0.67 159.82 -57.84
N ARG A 291 -0.94 161.13 -57.73
CA ARG A 291 -0.22 161.99 -56.77
C ARG A 291 -0.64 161.81 -55.31
N ALA A 292 -1.83 161.27 -55.04
CA ALA A 292 -2.41 161.22 -53.70
C ALA A 292 -1.83 160.12 -52.78
N GLN A 293 -1.40 158.98 -53.34
CA GLN A 293 -1.19 157.74 -52.58
C GLN A 293 0.05 157.73 -51.66
N LEU A 294 1.01 158.64 -51.86
CA LEU A 294 2.31 158.57 -51.15
C LEU A 294 2.27 158.99 -49.68
N ILE A 295 1.23 159.74 -49.26
CA ILE A 295 1.11 160.29 -47.89
C ILE A 295 0.57 159.25 -46.90
N GLU A 296 -0.26 158.32 -47.39
CA GLU A 296 -1.00 157.35 -46.58
C GLU A 296 -0.08 156.36 -45.85
N GLN A 297 0.92 155.81 -46.54
CA GLN A 297 1.73 154.69 -46.03
C GLN A 297 2.61 155.05 -44.81
N LEU A 298 2.94 156.32 -44.60
CA LEU A 298 3.70 156.77 -43.43
C LEU A 298 2.90 156.69 -42.11
N SER A 299 1.56 156.64 -42.19
CA SER A 299 0.70 156.50 -41.02
C SER A 299 0.64 155.06 -40.49
N ALA A 300 0.54 154.07 -41.40
CA ALA A 300 0.37 152.65 -41.06
C ALA A 300 1.54 152.09 -40.23
N SER A 301 2.77 152.54 -40.50
CA SER A 301 3.98 152.08 -39.83
C SER A 301 3.95 152.29 -38.31
N ARG A 302 3.33 153.37 -37.81
CA ARG A 302 3.22 153.62 -36.36
C ARG A 302 2.15 152.77 -35.68
N ALA A 303 1.12 152.35 -36.39
CA ALA A 303 0.06 151.52 -35.82
C ALA A 303 0.58 150.11 -35.50
N GLY A 304 1.26 149.46 -36.45
CA GLY A 304 1.77 148.10 -36.29
C GLY A 304 2.77 147.94 -35.12
N ALA A 305 3.55 148.98 -34.81
CA ALA A 305 4.45 148.96 -33.64
C ALA A 305 3.70 148.89 -32.30
N SER A 306 2.53 149.54 -32.20
CA SER A 306 1.68 149.48 -30.99
C SER A 306 0.95 148.14 -30.88
N GLU A 307 0.49 147.60 -32.00
CA GLU A 307 -0.21 146.32 -32.10
C GLU A 307 0.69 145.12 -31.73
N LEU A 308 1.97 145.18 -32.11
CA LEU A 308 2.98 144.20 -31.75
C LEU A 308 3.30 144.23 -30.24
N GLY A 309 3.29 145.42 -29.62
CA GLY A 309 3.40 145.58 -28.17
C GLY A 309 2.25 144.93 -27.39
N GLN A 310 0.99 145.20 -27.79
CA GLN A 310 -0.18 144.56 -27.17
C GLN A 310 -0.20 143.03 -27.35
N THR A 311 0.27 142.54 -28.50
CA THR A 311 0.32 141.10 -28.80
C THR A 311 1.38 140.38 -27.98
N SER A 312 2.51 141.04 -27.69
CA SER A 312 3.53 140.54 -26.75
C SER A 312 2.95 140.37 -25.34
N GLN A 313 2.20 141.35 -24.84
CA GLN A 313 1.59 141.27 -23.51
C GLN A 313 0.52 140.17 -23.41
N ARG A 314 -0.38 140.04 -24.40
CA ARG A 314 -1.35 138.93 -24.46
C ARG A 314 -0.68 137.56 -24.48
N SER A 315 0.47 137.43 -25.15
CA SER A 315 1.26 136.18 -25.13
C SER A 315 1.83 135.86 -23.75
N ALA A 316 2.26 136.86 -22.98
CA ALA A 316 2.76 136.67 -21.61
C ALA A 316 1.64 136.29 -20.63
N GLU A 317 0.45 136.88 -20.79
CA GLU A 317 -0.76 136.54 -20.02
C GLU A 317 -1.20 135.08 -20.31
N SER A 318 -1.29 134.68 -21.57
CA SER A 318 -1.63 133.30 -21.96
C SER A 318 -0.60 132.26 -21.50
N LEU A 319 0.70 132.59 -21.51
CA LEU A 319 1.73 131.72 -20.95
C LEU A 319 1.57 131.51 -19.43
N LYS A 320 1.10 132.52 -18.70
CA LYS A 320 0.81 132.41 -17.26
C LYS A 320 -0.39 131.49 -17.01
N GLU A 321 -1.47 131.66 -17.78
CA GLU A 321 -2.67 130.80 -17.70
C GLU A 321 -2.34 129.33 -17.95
N LEU A 322 -1.49 129.03 -18.95
CA LEU A 322 -1.04 127.66 -19.25
C LEU A 322 -0.21 127.04 -18.11
N VAL A 323 0.63 127.83 -17.43
CA VAL A 323 1.43 127.35 -16.27
C VAL A 323 0.56 127.11 -15.03
N GLU A 324 -0.47 127.94 -14.81
CA GLU A 324 -1.44 127.73 -13.74
C GLU A 324 -2.29 126.47 -14.02
N ALA A 325 -2.80 126.30 -15.24
CA ALA A 325 -3.54 125.11 -15.65
C ALA A 325 -2.70 123.81 -15.55
N ALA A 326 -1.41 123.85 -15.95
CA ALA A 326 -0.51 122.71 -15.80
C ALA A 326 -0.23 122.37 -14.32
N SER A 327 -0.16 123.37 -13.45
CA SER A 327 0.03 123.19 -12.00
C SER A 327 -1.18 122.50 -11.36
N ASP A 328 -2.39 122.86 -11.78
CA ASP A 328 -3.63 122.26 -11.26
C ASP A 328 -3.89 120.85 -11.84
N GLN A 329 -3.51 120.59 -13.10
CA GLN A 329 -3.45 119.22 -13.63
C GLN A 329 -2.47 118.34 -12.83
N PHE A 330 -1.31 118.88 -12.46
CA PHE A 330 -0.34 118.15 -11.63
C PHE A 330 -0.89 117.86 -10.22
N ARG A 331 -1.62 118.81 -9.60
CA ARG A 331 -2.33 118.55 -8.33
C ARG A 331 -3.38 117.46 -8.48
N ALA A 332 -4.21 117.51 -9.53
CA ALA A 332 -5.22 116.49 -9.78
C ALA A 332 -4.63 115.08 -9.95
N LEU A 333 -3.45 114.96 -10.59
CA LEU A 333 -2.69 113.70 -10.69
C LEU A 333 -2.17 113.20 -9.34
N VAL A 334 -1.68 114.09 -8.47
CA VAL A 334 -1.23 113.72 -7.11
C VAL A 334 -2.42 113.27 -6.25
N ASP A 335 -3.53 114.01 -6.28
CA ASP A 335 -4.79 113.66 -5.61
C ASP A 335 -5.33 112.30 -6.06
N MET A 336 -5.28 112.02 -7.37
CA MET A 336 -5.69 110.74 -7.94
C MET A 336 -4.77 109.60 -7.48
N SER A 337 -3.46 109.80 -7.54
CA SER A 337 -2.46 108.82 -7.10
C SER A 337 -2.56 108.49 -5.61
N GLN A 338 -2.89 109.46 -4.75
CA GLN A 338 -3.14 109.21 -3.33
C GLN A 338 -4.39 108.35 -3.12
N ARG A 339 -5.50 108.66 -3.79
CA ARG A 339 -6.74 107.86 -3.70
C ARG A 339 -6.55 106.44 -4.26
N GLU A 340 -5.71 106.28 -5.28
CA GLU A 340 -5.39 104.97 -5.85
C GLU A 340 -4.49 104.14 -4.91
N ALA A 341 -3.56 104.78 -4.20
CA ALA A 341 -2.79 104.14 -3.12
C ALA A 341 -3.67 103.75 -1.92
N ASP A 342 -4.58 104.62 -1.47
CA ASP A 342 -5.57 104.30 -0.42
C ASP A 342 -6.49 103.15 -0.84
N SER A 343 -6.92 103.12 -2.12
CA SER A 343 -7.70 102.02 -2.69
C SER A 343 -6.93 100.70 -2.67
N PHE A 344 -5.65 100.73 -3.06
CA PHE A 344 -4.77 99.56 -3.05
C PHE A 344 -4.51 99.02 -1.63
N ASP A 345 -4.28 99.89 -0.65
CA ASP A 345 -4.10 99.50 0.76
C ASP A 345 -5.38 98.87 1.35
N ASN A 346 -6.56 99.43 1.04
CA ASN A 346 -7.84 98.82 1.44
C ASN A 346 -8.10 97.46 0.75
N ALA A 347 -7.83 97.35 -0.55
CA ALA A 347 -7.94 96.09 -1.28
C ALA A 347 -6.94 95.03 -0.77
N THR A 348 -5.75 95.46 -0.35
CA THR A 348 -4.73 94.58 0.26
C THR A 348 -5.18 94.07 1.63
N LYS A 349 -5.77 94.93 2.47
CA LYS A 349 -6.36 94.53 3.75
C LYS A 349 -7.51 93.54 3.57
N GLU A 350 -8.45 93.83 2.67
CA GLU A 350 -9.57 92.92 2.40
C GLU A 350 -9.09 91.56 1.85
N ALA A 351 -8.03 91.54 1.05
CA ALA A 351 -7.39 90.29 0.62
C ALA A 351 -6.71 89.54 1.78
N LEU A 352 -6.10 90.25 2.73
CA LEU A 352 -5.51 89.67 3.94
C LEU A 352 -6.57 89.06 4.86
N ASP A 353 -7.65 89.80 5.14
CA ASP A 353 -8.76 89.36 6.01
C ASP A 353 -9.42 88.09 5.45
N ARG A 354 -9.66 88.05 4.12
CA ARG A 354 -10.15 86.85 3.43
C ARG A 354 -9.16 85.68 3.52
N PHE A 355 -7.85 85.95 3.47
CA PHE A 355 -6.82 84.90 3.58
C PHE A 355 -6.71 84.36 5.01
N GLU A 356 -6.82 85.20 6.03
CA GLU A 356 -6.87 84.78 7.44
C GLU A 356 -8.12 83.94 7.73
N ALA A 357 -9.29 84.36 7.21
CA ALA A 357 -10.52 83.57 7.30
C ALA A 357 -10.40 82.20 6.60
N LEU A 358 -9.85 82.16 5.38
CA LEU A 358 -9.61 80.90 4.66
C LEU A 358 -8.62 79.98 5.39
N ALA A 359 -7.58 80.55 6.01
CA ALA A 359 -6.61 79.81 6.81
C ALA A 359 -7.21 79.27 8.13
N ALA A 360 -8.16 79.99 8.73
CA ALA A 360 -8.92 79.53 9.89
C ALA A 360 -9.84 78.35 9.52
N ASP A 361 -10.64 78.50 8.45
CA ASP A 361 -11.53 77.43 7.95
C ASP A 361 -10.73 76.17 7.55
N ALA A 362 -9.61 76.33 6.86
CA ALA A 362 -8.74 75.21 6.47
C ALA A 362 -8.13 74.50 7.69
N ARG A 363 -7.74 75.26 8.72
CA ARG A 363 -7.21 74.72 9.99
C ARG A 363 -8.29 73.96 10.77
N ASP A 364 -9.49 74.51 10.91
CA ASP A 364 -10.57 73.87 11.66
C ASP A 364 -11.14 72.66 10.90
N GLY A 365 -11.15 72.69 9.56
CA GLY A 365 -11.36 71.53 8.70
C GLY A 365 -10.35 70.40 8.97
N LEU A 366 -9.06 70.72 9.04
CA LEU A 366 -8.00 69.76 9.42
C LEU A 366 -8.16 69.21 10.84
N VAL A 367 -8.59 70.03 11.80
CA VAL A 367 -8.87 69.59 13.18
C VAL A 367 -10.05 68.62 13.23
N GLU A 368 -11.09 68.85 12.44
CA GLU A 368 -12.24 67.93 12.34
C GLU A 368 -11.95 66.66 11.53
N GLU A 369 -11.16 66.74 10.46
CA GLU A 369 -10.72 65.56 9.71
C GLU A 369 -9.80 64.67 10.57
N THR A 370 -8.84 65.25 11.28
CA THR A 370 -7.97 64.50 12.20
C THR A 370 -8.76 63.89 13.36
N ARG A 371 -9.79 64.56 13.90
CA ARG A 371 -10.73 63.96 14.88
C ARG A 371 -11.49 62.76 14.31
N ARG A 372 -12.01 62.85 13.08
CA ARG A 372 -12.72 61.73 12.42
C ARG A 372 -11.79 60.56 12.12
N ALA A 373 -10.57 60.84 11.68
CA ALA A 373 -9.54 59.83 11.51
C ALA A 373 -9.20 59.14 12.84
N LEU A 374 -9.02 59.91 13.92
CA LEU A 374 -8.74 59.36 15.25
C LEU A 374 -9.88 58.47 15.77
N ALA A 375 -11.13 58.91 15.64
CA ALA A 375 -12.30 58.13 16.04
C ALA A 375 -12.46 56.84 15.19
N THR A 376 -12.11 56.89 13.91
CA THR A 376 -12.10 55.71 13.03
C THR A 376 -10.99 54.73 13.41
N LEU A 377 -9.80 55.22 13.76
CA LEU A 377 -8.70 54.41 14.28
C LEU A 377 -9.04 53.80 15.65
N GLU A 378 -9.69 54.54 16.55
CA GLU A 378 -10.15 54.04 17.85
C GLU A 378 -11.20 52.93 17.68
N ALA A 379 -12.22 53.14 16.83
CA ALA A 379 -13.21 52.11 16.51
C ALA A 379 -12.56 50.85 15.91
N THR A 380 -11.59 51.03 15.01
CA THR A 380 -10.83 49.93 14.40
C THR A 380 -9.97 49.18 15.44
N ALA A 381 -9.35 49.90 16.38
CA ALA A 381 -8.55 49.31 17.45
C ALA A 381 -9.42 48.55 18.46
N ILE A 382 -10.61 49.06 18.79
CA ILE A 382 -11.60 48.36 19.62
C ILE A 382 -12.06 47.07 18.92
N GLN A 383 -12.41 47.15 17.63
CA GLN A 383 -12.81 45.99 16.83
C GLN A 383 -11.69 44.93 16.76
N ALA A 384 -10.45 45.35 16.51
CA ALA A 384 -9.29 44.46 16.49
C ALA A 384 -9.03 43.80 17.84
N ARG A 385 -9.26 44.52 18.95
CA ARG A 385 -9.13 43.95 20.31
C ARG A 385 -10.21 42.92 20.59
N THR A 386 -11.47 43.18 20.25
CA THR A 386 -12.55 42.18 20.40
C THR A 386 -12.32 40.95 19.53
N GLN A 387 -11.83 41.10 18.29
CA GLN A 387 -11.47 39.97 17.44
C GLN A 387 -10.28 39.16 18.00
N ALA A 388 -9.33 39.81 18.69
CA ALA A 388 -8.24 39.12 19.38
C ALA A 388 -8.71 38.40 20.66
N GLU A 389 -9.67 38.97 21.39
CA GLU A 389 -10.35 38.36 22.54
C GLU A 389 -11.12 37.09 22.08
N GLU A 390 -11.98 37.20 21.05
CA GLU A 390 -12.69 36.07 20.42
C GLU A 390 -11.73 34.98 19.89
N ALA A 391 -10.65 35.37 19.20
CA ALA A 391 -9.66 34.42 18.71
C ALA A 391 -8.92 33.69 19.84
N THR A 392 -8.75 34.34 20.99
CA THR A 392 -8.15 33.75 22.20
C THR A 392 -9.11 32.77 22.88
N GLU A 393 -10.40 33.11 23.03
CA GLU A 393 -11.41 32.16 23.51
C GLU A 393 -11.52 30.93 22.58
N HIS A 394 -11.55 31.16 21.27
CA HIS A 394 -11.52 30.08 20.28
C HIS A 394 -10.23 29.25 20.33
N ALA A 395 -9.09 29.80 20.77
CA ALA A 395 -7.87 29.04 20.98
C ALA A 395 -7.93 28.21 22.28
N GLN A 396 -8.45 28.77 23.37
CA GLN A 396 -8.68 28.08 24.64
C GLN A 396 -9.65 26.90 24.46
N LEU A 397 -10.82 27.13 23.86
CA LEU A 397 -11.80 26.08 23.53
C LEU A 397 -11.24 24.96 22.62
N ARG A 398 -10.20 25.25 21.82
CA ARG A 398 -9.47 24.23 21.04
C ARG A 398 -8.43 23.49 21.88
N ALA A 399 -7.74 24.18 22.80
CA ALA A 399 -6.81 23.57 23.74
C ALA A 399 -7.54 22.67 24.76
N ASP A 400 -8.71 23.07 25.25
CA ASP A 400 -9.54 22.28 26.17
C ASP A 400 -10.03 20.99 25.50
N ARG A 401 -10.58 21.09 24.28
CA ARG A 401 -11.00 19.92 23.47
C ARG A 401 -9.82 19.02 23.10
N LEU A 402 -8.63 19.58 22.87
CA LEU A 402 -7.41 18.81 22.67
C LEU A 402 -7.01 18.08 23.96
N GLY A 403 -7.08 18.75 25.12
CA GLY A 403 -6.83 18.16 26.44
C GLY A 403 -7.80 17.03 26.77
N GLU A 404 -9.10 17.24 26.53
CA GLU A 404 -10.14 16.22 26.64
C GLU A 404 -9.84 15.03 25.73
N ALA A 405 -9.61 15.26 24.43
CA ALA A 405 -9.30 14.19 23.48
C ALA A 405 -8.00 13.44 23.80
N LEU A 406 -6.98 14.13 24.33
CA LEU A 406 -5.72 13.53 24.79
C LEU A 406 -5.91 12.71 26.07
N PHE A 407 -6.73 13.19 27.02
CA PHE A 407 -7.08 12.43 28.22
C PHE A 407 -7.89 11.17 27.88
N ASP A 408 -8.85 11.31 26.97
CA ASP A 408 -9.69 10.22 26.47
C ASP A 408 -8.86 9.17 25.70
N ALA A 409 -7.88 9.62 24.90
CA ALA A 409 -6.89 8.76 24.24
C ALA A 409 -5.93 8.08 25.24
N ALA A 410 -5.46 8.80 26.27
CA ALA A 410 -4.61 8.24 27.31
C ALA A 410 -5.35 7.18 28.14
N GLN A 411 -6.61 7.43 28.52
CA GLN A 411 -7.45 6.46 29.24
C GLN A 411 -7.73 5.21 28.38
N LYS A 412 -7.95 5.36 27.07
CA LYS A 412 -8.09 4.24 26.14
C LYS A 412 -6.78 3.46 25.96
N ALA A 413 -5.63 4.14 25.95
CA ALA A 413 -4.31 3.50 25.89
C ALA A 413 -3.98 2.73 27.18
N ASP A 414 -4.30 3.30 28.34
CA ASP A 414 -4.12 2.68 29.66
C ASP A 414 -5.04 1.46 29.83
N ALA A 415 -6.32 1.58 29.47
CA ALA A 415 -7.25 0.45 29.43
C ALA A 415 -6.77 -0.67 28.48
N ALA A 416 -6.19 -0.33 27.33
CA ALA A 416 -5.58 -1.31 26.43
C ALA A 416 -4.27 -1.93 26.98
N ALA A 417 -3.51 -1.18 27.80
CA ALA A 417 -2.34 -1.67 28.50
C ALA A 417 -2.71 -2.64 29.62
N GLU A 418 -3.67 -2.29 30.50
CA GLU A 418 -4.12 -3.21 31.56
C GLU A 418 -4.88 -4.42 30.99
N ALA A 419 -5.61 -4.27 29.87
CA ALA A 419 -6.16 -5.42 29.14
C ALA A 419 -5.07 -6.36 28.61
N ARG A 420 -3.93 -5.82 28.12
CA ARG A 420 -2.75 -6.62 27.74
C ARG A 420 -2.07 -7.27 28.95
N ILE A 421 -1.95 -6.57 30.07
CA ILE A 421 -1.39 -7.10 31.32
C ILE A 421 -2.29 -8.22 31.88
N ALA A 422 -3.61 -8.04 31.88
CA ALA A 422 -4.57 -9.07 32.25
C ALA A 422 -4.54 -10.28 31.30
N GLY A 423 -4.37 -10.06 29.99
CA GLY A 423 -4.13 -11.11 29.00
C GLY A 423 -2.83 -11.88 29.25
N ALA A 424 -1.74 -11.18 29.58
CA ALA A 424 -0.45 -11.80 29.93
C ALA A 424 -0.55 -12.59 31.25
N ARG A 425 -1.19 -12.03 32.30
CA ARG A 425 -1.48 -12.75 33.55
C ARG A 425 -2.30 -14.02 33.31
N ARG A 426 -3.30 -13.96 32.42
CA ARG A 426 -4.11 -15.13 32.02
C ARG A 426 -3.26 -16.18 31.31
N LEU A 427 -2.46 -15.80 30.32
CA LEU A 427 -1.53 -16.72 29.64
C LEU A 427 -0.54 -17.36 30.61
N VAL A 428 0.01 -16.60 31.59
CA VAL A 428 0.88 -17.16 32.63
C VAL A 428 0.12 -18.17 33.51
N HIS A 429 -1.10 -17.86 33.93
CA HIS A 429 -1.91 -18.79 34.73
C HIS A 429 -2.33 -20.05 33.93
N GLU A 430 -2.66 -19.89 32.65
CA GLU A 430 -3.03 -20.96 31.73
C GLU A 430 -1.82 -21.87 31.40
N THR A 431 -0.64 -21.30 31.19
CA THR A 431 0.62 -22.07 31.08
C THR A 431 1.03 -22.75 32.38
N THR A 432 0.78 -22.13 33.54
CA THR A 432 0.95 -22.81 34.85
C THR A 432 0.00 -24.00 34.95
N GLY A 433 -1.29 -23.81 34.65
CA GLY A 433 -2.28 -24.88 34.65
C GLY A 433 -1.95 -26.00 33.66
N LEU A 434 -1.42 -25.68 32.47
CA LEU A 434 -0.93 -26.68 31.52
C LEU A 434 0.33 -27.41 31.99
N VAL A 435 1.16 -26.79 32.84
CA VAL A 435 2.29 -27.46 33.50
C VAL A 435 1.81 -28.39 34.62
N ASP A 436 0.83 -27.97 35.43
CA ASP A 436 0.21 -28.82 36.44
C ASP A 436 -0.58 -30.00 35.82
N GLU A 437 -1.26 -29.76 34.70
CA GLU A 437 -1.96 -30.80 33.93
C GLU A 437 -0.96 -31.73 33.21
N ALA A 438 0.18 -31.22 32.72
CA ALA A 438 1.26 -32.06 32.20
C ALA A 438 1.95 -32.88 33.31
N GLY A 439 2.11 -32.30 34.51
CA GLY A 439 2.65 -32.96 35.70
C GLY A 439 1.75 -34.10 36.17
N SER A 440 0.46 -33.84 36.38
CA SER A 440 -0.52 -34.88 36.74
C SER A 440 -0.72 -35.92 35.63
N ARG A 441 -0.67 -35.54 34.34
CA ARG A 441 -0.63 -36.53 33.23
C ARG A 441 0.67 -37.35 33.18
N ALA A 442 1.79 -36.83 33.70
CA ALA A 442 3.04 -37.59 33.84
C ALA A 442 2.99 -38.51 35.07
N GLU A 443 2.46 -38.03 36.19
CA GLU A 443 2.20 -38.80 37.42
C GLU A 443 1.26 -39.98 37.14
N GLN A 444 0.11 -39.75 36.51
CA GLN A 444 -0.79 -40.83 36.07
C GLN A 444 -0.12 -41.82 35.11
N ARG A 445 0.80 -41.38 34.24
CA ARG A 445 1.56 -42.27 33.37
C ARG A 445 2.59 -43.11 34.13
N LEU A 446 3.22 -42.56 35.16
CA LEU A 446 4.14 -43.27 36.05
C LEU A 446 3.39 -44.26 36.95
N GLU A 447 2.21 -43.89 37.46
CA GLU A 447 1.32 -44.75 38.24
C GLU A 447 0.78 -45.91 37.38
N ASN A 448 0.28 -45.63 36.16
CA ASN A 448 -0.10 -46.68 35.20
C ASN A 448 1.09 -47.57 34.78
N LEU A 449 2.32 -47.04 34.74
CA LEU A 449 3.52 -47.85 34.52
C LEU A 449 3.85 -48.72 35.73
N ALA A 450 3.71 -48.19 36.95
CA ALA A 450 3.89 -48.94 38.19
C ALA A 450 2.87 -50.08 38.31
N ASP A 451 1.60 -49.83 38.00
CA ASP A 451 0.55 -50.85 37.94
C ASP A 451 0.80 -51.89 36.84
N GLN A 452 1.30 -51.48 35.67
CA GLN A 452 1.68 -52.41 34.61
C GLN A 452 2.88 -53.27 35.00
N LEU A 453 3.87 -52.72 35.72
CA LEU A 453 5.02 -53.45 36.24
C LEU A 453 4.63 -54.38 37.40
N ALA A 454 3.81 -53.93 38.35
CA ALA A 454 3.26 -54.75 39.43
C ALA A 454 2.39 -55.88 38.86
N GLY A 455 1.52 -55.57 37.89
CA GLY A 455 0.73 -56.56 37.17
C GLY A 455 1.55 -57.47 36.25
N ALA A 456 2.76 -57.09 35.85
CA ALA A 456 3.71 -57.98 35.17
C ALA A 456 4.43 -58.90 36.17
N LEU A 457 4.87 -58.37 37.31
CA LEU A 457 5.46 -59.14 38.41
C LEU A 457 4.48 -60.17 38.97
N ALA A 458 3.23 -59.80 39.26
CA ALA A 458 2.19 -60.73 39.70
C ALA A 458 1.86 -61.82 38.65
N ARG A 459 1.99 -61.51 37.35
CA ARG A 459 1.89 -62.52 36.27
C ARG A 459 3.12 -63.43 36.20
N ILE A 460 4.32 -62.94 36.54
CA ILE A 460 5.52 -63.75 36.67
C ILE A 460 5.43 -64.66 37.89
N GLU A 461 4.99 -64.16 39.06
CA GLU A 461 4.74 -64.96 40.27
C GLU A 461 3.66 -66.02 40.01
N SER A 462 2.55 -65.66 39.36
CA SER A 462 1.52 -66.63 38.96
C SER A 462 2.03 -67.67 37.98
N ALA A 463 2.93 -67.31 37.06
CA ALA A 463 3.55 -68.27 36.13
C ALA A 463 4.56 -69.20 36.84
N ILE A 464 5.29 -68.69 37.83
CA ILE A 464 6.16 -69.50 38.71
C ILE A 464 5.30 -70.48 39.51
N ALA A 465 4.20 -70.04 40.12
CA ALA A 465 3.28 -70.89 40.85
C ALA A 465 2.63 -71.96 39.95
N ASP A 466 2.26 -71.62 38.72
CA ASP A 466 1.70 -72.58 37.74
C ASP A 466 2.76 -73.59 37.26
N VAL A 467 4.03 -73.20 37.16
CA VAL A 467 5.17 -74.11 36.92
C VAL A 467 5.41 -75.04 38.11
N ASP A 468 5.35 -74.53 39.35
CA ASP A 468 5.53 -75.32 40.58
C ASP A 468 4.37 -76.31 40.79
N GLN A 469 3.14 -75.88 40.48
CA GLN A 469 1.95 -76.75 40.45
C GLN A 469 2.07 -77.84 39.37
N ARG A 470 2.60 -77.52 38.18
CA ARG A 470 2.90 -78.53 37.14
C ARG A 470 4.02 -79.48 37.59
N ALA A 471 5.03 -79.01 38.31
CA ALA A 471 6.07 -79.85 38.91
C ALA A 471 5.51 -80.83 39.96
N ALA A 472 4.53 -80.38 40.76
CA ALA A 472 3.80 -81.23 41.71
C ALA A 472 2.86 -82.25 41.05
N LEU A 473 2.30 -81.95 39.87
CA LEU A 473 1.43 -82.85 39.11
C LEU A 473 2.18 -83.83 38.19
N LEU A 474 3.37 -83.46 37.73
CA LEU A 474 4.27 -84.25 36.88
C LEU A 474 4.44 -85.73 37.29
N PRO A 475 4.63 -86.11 38.57
CA PRO A 475 4.70 -87.53 38.95
C PRO A 475 3.40 -88.29 38.67
N ARG A 476 2.22 -87.68 38.89
CA ARG A 476 0.92 -88.31 38.59
C ARG A 476 0.65 -88.40 37.10
N GLU A 477 1.05 -87.39 36.31
CA GLU A 477 1.02 -87.48 34.85
C GLU A 477 1.97 -88.56 34.31
N ALA A 478 3.13 -88.75 34.93
CA ALA A 478 4.06 -89.82 34.57
C ALA A 478 3.46 -91.21 34.87
N GLU A 479 2.82 -91.39 36.03
CA GLU A 479 2.09 -92.62 36.37
C GLU A 479 0.94 -92.88 35.39
N ALA A 480 0.11 -91.88 35.10
CA ALA A 480 -0.99 -91.99 34.14
C ALA A 480 -0.50 -92.31 32.72
N ARG A 481 0.61 -91.71 32.25
CA ARG A 481 1.22 -92.03 30.95
C ARG A 481 1.85 -93.43 30.92
N VAL A 482 2.47 -93.86 32.01
CA VAL A 482 3.01 -95.23 32.12
C VAL A 482 1.87 -96.25 32.09
N GLN A 483 0.74 -95.98 32.75
CA GLN A 483 -0.43 -96.86 32.70
C GLN A 483 -1.07 -96.87 31.31
N ALA A 484 -1.30 -95.70 30.68
CA ALA A 484 -1.83 -95.64 29.30
C ALA A 484 -0.93 -96.36 28.27
N VAL A 485 0.40 -96.28 28.42
CA VAL A 485 1.35 -97.07 27.60
C VAL A 485 1.21 -98.57 27.87
N ARG A 486 0.96 -98.97 29.13
CA ARG A 486 0.67 -100.35 29.52
C ARG A 486 -0.59 -100.87 28.84
N ASP A 487 -1.69 -100.13 28.97
CA ASP A 487 -2.99 -100.45 28.40
C ASP A 487 -2.92 -100.54 26.86
N THR A 488 -2.11 -99.66 26.23
CA THR A 488 -1.84 -99.68 24.78
C THR A 488 -0.99 -100.89 24.36
N VAL A 489 -0.03 -101.32 25.17
CA VAL A 489 0.77 -102.53 24.91
C VAL A 489 -0.05 -103.80 25.15
N GLU A 490 -0.96 -103.81 26.12
CA GLU A 490 -1.88 -104.92 26.40
C GLU A 490 -2.88 -105.09 25.25
N ALA A 491 -3.56 -104.02 24.83
CA ALA A 491 -4.38 -104.00 23.62
C ALA A 491 -3.59 -104.35 22.34
N GLY A 492 -2.31 -103.96 22.27
CA GLY A 492 -1.41 -104.33 21.18
C GLY A 492 -1.07 -105.83 21.15
N LEU A 493 -0.89 -106.45 22.32
CA LEU A 493 -0.67 -107.90 22.45
C LEU A 493 -1.96 -108.68 22.16
N GLU A 494 -3.12 -108.22 22.61
CA GLU A 494 -4.41 -108.79 22.24
C GLU A 494 -4.62 -108.72 20.72
N ALA A 495 -4.39 -107.56 20.10
CA ALA A 495 -4.48 -107.38 18.65
C ALA A 495 -3.50 -108.30 17.88
N LEU A 496 -2.28 -108.51 18.39
CA LEU A 496 -1.31 -109.43 17.79
C LEU A 496 -1.75 -110.90 17.95
N SER A 497 -2.38 -111.25 19.07
CA SER A 497 -2.96 -112.59 19.29
C SER A 497 -4.18 -112.84 18.38
N ALA A 498 -5.03 -111.83 18.18
CA ALA A 498 -6.18 -111.90 17.28
C ALA A 498 -5.74 -111.98 15.82
N ALA A 499 -4.72 -111.21 15.42
CA ALA A 499 -4.15 -111.25 14.07
C ALA A 499 -3.48 -112.60 13.76
N SER A 500 -2.76 -113.19 14.71
CA SER A 500 -2.14 -114.52 14.53
C SER A 500 -3.14 -115.67 14.56
N ARG A 501 -4.22 -115.57 15.36
CA ARG A 501 -5.34 -116.51 15.31
C ARG A 501 -6.09 -116.43 13.98
N LYS A 502 -6.40 -115.21 13.53
CA LYS A 502 -7.01 -114.96 12.22
C LYS A 502 -6.13 -115.44 11.06
N ALA A 503 -4.81 -115.31 11.14
CA ALA A 503 -3.91 -115.84 10.11
C ALA A 503 -3.94 -117.38 10.01
N ALA A 504 -4.19 -118.09 11.13
CA ALA A 504 -4.42 -119.53 11.09
C ALA A 504 -5.78 -119.86 10.45
N GLU A 505 -6.85 -119.15 10.83
CA GLU A 505 -8.21 -119.31 10.26
C GLU A 505 -8.25 -119.00 8.75
N ASP A 506 -7.59 -117.92 8.30
CA ASP A 506 -7.45 -117.56 6.88
C ASP A 506 -6.60 -118.60 6.11
N THR A 507 -5.70 -119.35 6.78
CA THR A 507 -4.93 -120.45 6.17
C THR A 507 -5.80 -121.70 5.96
N GLU A 508 -6.66 -122.03 6.92
CA GLU A 508 -7.64 -123.13 6.81
C GLU A 508 -8.70 -122.81 5.73
N ALA A 509 -9.17 -121.56 5.66
CA ALA A 509 -10.07 -121.08 4.61
C ALA A 509 -9.44 -121.09 3.20
N LEU A 510 -8.13 -120.85 3.08
CA LEU A 510 -7.42 -120.90 1.80
C LEU A 510 -7.37 -122.31 1.20
N ASP A 511 -7.21 -123.34 2.04
CA ASP A 511 -7.15 -124.75 1.59
C ASP A 511 -8.54 -125.27 1.19
N ALA A 512 -9.58 -124.95 1.96
CA ALA A 512 -10.97 -125.21 1.57
C ALA A 512 -11.33 -124.53 0.22
N GLY A 513 -10.92 -123.27 0.03
CA GLY A 513 -11.06 -122.55 -1.23
C GLY A 513 -10.21 -123.13 -2.38
N PHE A 514 -9.17 -123.91 -2.09
CA PHE A 514 -8.40 -124.64 -3.10
C PHE A 514 -9.22 -125.82 -3.64
N GLN A 515 -9.85 -126.61 -2.77
CA GLN A 515 -10.68 -127.75 -3.17
C GLN A 515 -11.93 -127.33 -3.97
N GLU A 516 -12.56 -126.20 -3.64
CA GLU A 516 -13.72 -125.72 -4.40
C GLU A 516 -13.34 -125.28 -5.84
N ARG A 517 -12.16 -124.68 -6.02
CA ARG A 517 -11.62 -124.34 -7.36
C ARG A 517 -11.31 -125.58 -8.18
N VAL A 518 -10.76 -126.64 -7.56
CA VAL A 518 -10.55 -127.94 -8.23
C VAL A 518 -11.87 -128.51 -8.75
N ARG A 519 -12.96 -128.44 -7.97
CA ARG A 519 -14.28 -128.89 -8.42
C ARG A 519 -14.81 -128.07 -9.60
N ARG A 520 -14.74 -126.74 -9.50
CA ARG A 520 -15.27 -125.81 -10.50
C ARG A 520 -14.53 -125.87 -11.86
N ASN A 521 -13.24 -126.24 -11.85
CA ASN A 521 -12.45 -126.43 -13.07
C ASN A 521 -12.83 -127.70 -13.86
N TYR A 522 -13.31 -128.76 -13.19
CA TYR A 522 -13.74 -129.98 -13.86
C TYR A 522 -15.16 -129.91 -14.45
N ASP A 523 -16.09 -129.17 -13.86
CA ASP A 523 -17.44 -129.04 -14.44
C ASP A 523 -17.45 -128.25 -15.78
N MET A 524 -16.39 -127.46 -16.07
CA MET A 524 -16.11 -126.90 -17.40
C MET A 524 -15.64 -127.92 -18.45
N LEU A 525 -15.65 -129.22 -18.15
CA LEU A 525 -15.34 -130.34 -19.07
C LEU A 525 -16.04 -130.26 -20.43
N THR A 526 -17.30 -129.83 -20.43
CA THR A 526 -18.32 -130.52 -21.24
C THR A 526 -18.71 -129.80 -22.54
N GLU A 527 -18.44 -128.50 -22.67
CA GLU A 527 -19.21 -127.64 -23.60
C GLU A 527 -18.43 -127.08 -24.80
N ALA A 528 -17.16 -126.68 -24.64
CA ALA A 528 -16.49 -125.83 -25.64
C ALA A 528 -15.84 -126.57 -26.84
N VAL A 529 -15.21 -127.74 -26.64
CA VAL A 529 -14.46 -128.44 -27.71
C VAL A 529 -14.87 -129.91 -27.81
N ARG A 530 -16.15 -130.13 -28.17
CA ARG A 530 -16.67 -131.43 -28.65
C ARG A 530 -16.15 -131.79 -30.07
N LEU A 531 -15.15 -131.08 -30.58
CA LEU A 531 -14.67 -131.13 -31.96
C LEU A 531 -13.13 -131.16 -32.02
N MET A 532 -12.59 -132.38 -32.16
CA MET A 532 -11.23 -132.68 -32.63
C MET A 532 -10.06 -132.17 -31.75
N GLY A 533 -9.67 -132.91 -30.69
CA GLY A 533 -8.42 -132.59 -30.00
C GLY A 533 -8.01 -133.40 -28.76
N VAL A 534 -8.96 -133.88 -27.94
CA VAL A 534 -8.72 -134.67 -26.70
C VAL A 534 -8.06 -133.87 -25.53
N VAL A 535 -8.77 -133.80 -24.38
CA VAL A 535 -8.42 -133.22 -23.05
C VAL A 535 -8.67 -131.70 -22.84
N SER A 536 -9.19 -131.37 -21.64
CA SER A 536 -9.75 -130.06 -21.15
C SER A 536 -8.72 -129.25 -20.30
N GLY A 537 -9.00 -128.12 -19.62
CA GLY A 537 -10.19 -127.31 -19.28
C GLY A 537 -9.79 -126.00 -18.54
N ASP A 538 -10.70 -125.08 -18.15
CA ASP A 538 -10.41 -123.61 -18.15
C ASP A 538 -10.62 -122.74 -16.85
N ASN A 539 -10.00 -121.53 -16.87
CA ASN A 539 -10.19 -120.17 -16.24
C ASN A 539 -10.72 -119.81 -14.81
N ALA A 540 -9.92 -118.97 -14.08
CA ALA A 540 -10.18 -117.65 -13.38
C ALA A 540 -11.41 -117.44 -12.39
N PRO A 541 -11.82 -116.21 -11.89
CA PRO A 541 -11.23 -114.84 -11.74
C PRO A 541 -11.35 -114.16 -10.31
N VAL A 542 -11.91 -112.91 -10.15
CA VAL A 542 -11.34 -111.77 -9.33
C VAL A 542 -12.34 -110.60 -8.88
N ARG A 543 -12.01 -109.73 -7.86
CA ARG A 543 -12.27 -108.22 -7.61
C ARG A 543 -13.26 -107.57 -6.53
N ARG A 544 -12.76 -106.57 -5.73
CA ARG A 544 -13.17 -105.10 -5.45
C ARG A 544 -14.43 -104.60 -4.63
N ARG A 545 -14.36 -103.50 -3.78
CA ARG A 545 -15.04 -102.11 -3.86
C ARG A 545 -14.92 -101.11 -2.62
N GLU A 546 -15.53 -99.89 -2.69
CA GLU A 546 -15.40 -98.57 -1.95
C GLU A 546 -16.76 -98.12 -1.23
N PRO A 547 -17.15 -96.87 -0.74
CA PRO A 547 -16.58 -95.47 -0.49
C PRO A 547 -17.14 -94.61 0.76
N ALA A 548 -16.99 -93.24 0.81
CA ALA A 548 -17.90 -92.13 1.36
C ALA A 548 -17.62 -91.20 2.63
N ALA A 549 -18.26 -89.98 2.70
CA ALA A 549 -18.18 -88.86 3.73
C ALA A 549 -19.30 -87.73 3.63
N PRO A 550 -19.44 -86.69 4.53
CA PRO A 550 -20.27 -85.45 4.30
C PRO A 550 -19.74 -84.03 4.78
N MET A 551 -20.48 -82.91 4.51
CA MET A 551 -20.17 -81.43 4.66
C MET A 551 -21.42 -80.59 5.18
N PRO A 552 -21.73 -79.24 4.98
CA PRO A 552 -21.13 -78.02 4.32
C PRO A 552 -21.40 -76.56 4.92
N GLU A 553 -21.06 -75.46 4.18
CA GLU A 553 -21.53 -74.00 4.17
C GLU A 553 -21.32 -73.01 5.39
N GLY A 554 -21.43 -71.65 5.32
CA GLY A 554 -21.40 -70.63 4.21
C GLY A 554 -22.23 -69.29 4.37
N ASP A 555 -21.65 -68.05 4.29
CA ASP A 555 -22.36 -66.74 3.99
C ASP A 555 -21.43 -65.57 3.43
N ARG A 556 -21.96 -64.36 3.08
CA ARG A 556 -21.39 -63.37 2.10
C ARG A 556 -21.57 -61.83 2.37
N GLY A 557 -20.74 -60.99 1.73
CA GLY A 557 -21.02 -59.56 1.35
C GLY A 557 -20.08 -58.48 1.94
N ALA A 558 -20.04 -57.20 1.51
CA ALA A 558 -20.36 -56.56 0.22
C ALA A 558 -19.85 -55.07 0.13
N GLY A 559 -19.29 -54.64 -1.03
CA GLY A 559 -19.05 -53.22 -1.42
C GLY A 559 -17.88 -52.44 -0.77
N LEU A 560 -17.52 -51.20 -1.19
CA LEU A 560 -17.79 -50.45 -2.44
C LEU A 560 -16.83 -49.23 -2.58
N ARG A 561 -16.43 -48.88 -3.82
CA ARG A 561 -15.91 -47.58 -4.39
C ARG A 561 -15.18 -46.54 -3.50
N GLY A 562 -14.04 -46.01 -4.00
CA GLY A 562 -13.39 -44.84 -3.36
C GLY A 562 -12.18 -44.17 -4.04
N ARG A 563 -12.03 -44.18 -5.39
CA ARG A 563 -10.97 -43.42 -6.08
C ARG A 563 -11.56 -42.42 -7.08
N LEU A 564 -11.36 -41.13 -6.82
CA LEU A 564 -11.61 -40.03 -7.77
C LEU A 564 -10.29 -39.47 -8.29
N ARG A 565 -10.30 -39.05 -9.56
CA ARG A 565 -9.20 -38.30 -10.19
C ARG A 565 -9.27 -36.82 -9.82
N LEU A 566 -8.13 -36.15 -9.84
CA LEU A 566 -8.03 -34.77 -10.31
C LEU A 566 -6.97 -34.69 -11.40
N SER A 567 -7.27 -33.97 -12.46
CA SER A 567 -6.30 -33.53 -13.47
C SER A 567 -5.75 -32.15 -13.10
N PRO A 568 -4.69 -31.70 -13.77
CA PRO A 568 -4.73 -30.37 -14.36
C PRO A 568 -4.38 -30.40 -15.86
N VAL A 569 -4.88 -29.41 -16.59
CA VAL A 569 -4.51 -29.10 -17.98
C VAL A 569 -4.30 -27.59 -18.11
N ASP A 570 -3.12 -27.24 -18.60
CA ASP A 570 -2.70 -26.04 -19.34
C ASP A 570 -3.13 -24.62 -18.92
N ALA A 571 -2.09 -23.86 -18.55
CA ALA A 571 -1.63 -22.63 -19.18
C ALA A 571 -2.54 -21.38 -19.30
N SER A 572 -1.94 -20.24 -18.95
CA SER A 572 -2.27 -18.92 -19.51
C SER A 572 -1.00 -18.06 -19.57
N ARG A 573 -0.87 -17.23 -20.61
CA ARG A 573 0.33 -16.44 -20.95
C ARG A 573 -0.08 -15.07 -21.49
N GLN A 574 0.30 -13.98 -20.81
CA GLN A 574 0.33 -12.56 -21.22
C GLN A 574 0.69 -11.72 -19.97
N ALA A 575 1.22 -10.49 -20.01
CA ALA A 575 1.87 -9.71 -21.07
C ALA A 575 2.75 -8.60 -20.41
N ALA A 576 3.57 -7.89 -21.20
CA ALA A 576 4.26 -6.67 -20.75
C ALA A 576 3.32 -5.44 -20.75
N PRO A 577 3.81 -4.27 -20.31
CA PRO A 577 4.30 -3.30 -21.32
C PRO A 577 5.67 -2.68 -20.97
N SER A 578 6.16 -1.83 -21.88
CA SER A 578 7.46 -1.18 -21.83
C SER A 578 7.39 0.22 -22.44
N GLU A 579 7.98 1.21 -21.77
CA GLU A 579 8.35 2.52 -22.34
C GLU A 579 9.50 3.09 -21.50
N PRO A 580 10.47 3.78 -22.15
CA PRO A 580 10.41 5.24 -22.16
C PRO A 580 10.62 5.85 -23.55
N MET A 581 10.38 7.16 -23.66
CA MET A 581 10.68 8.01 -24.83
C MET A 581 11.76 9.04 -24.47
N ASP A 582 12.57 9.40 -25.47
CA ASP A 582 13.37 10.64 -25.51
C ASP A 582 12.51 11.84 -25.99
#